data_AF-A0A2V8RFY7-F1
#
_entry.id   AF-A0A2V8RFY7-F1
#
_cell.length_a   1.000
_cell.length_b   1.000
_cell.length_c   1.000
_cell.angle_alpha   90.00
_cell.angle_beta   90.00
_cell.angle_gamma   90.00
#
_symmetry.space_group_name_H-M   'P 1'
#
loop_
_entity.id
_entity.type
_entity.pdbx_description
1 polymer ?
#
loop_
_entity_poly.entity_id
_entity_poly.type
_entity_poly.pdbx_seq_one_letter_code
_entity_poly.pdbx_strand_id
1 'polypeptide(L)' 'MSLADAKKAFDDRTATFIDTHPKATYDAGHIPGAINVTVQDLETKFDSIPKGKRIIAYCS' A
#
# COMPACT_ATOMS: atom_id res chain seq x y z
N MET A 1 0.15 -13.23 -5.51
CA MET A 1 1.12 -13.06 -4.41
C MET A 1 0.47 -13.61 -3.16
N SER A 2 1.16 -14.39 -2.34
CA SER A 2 0.59 -14.89 -1.09
C SER A 2 0.72 -13.86 0.03
N LEU A 3 -0.08 -14.01 1.09
CA LEU A 3 0.08 -13.22 2.32
C LEU A 3 1.46 -13.43 2.95
N ALA A 4 2.03 -14.64 2.83
CA ALA A 4 3.36 -14.94 3.33
C ALA A 4 4.45 -14.14 2.58
N ASP A 5 4.33 -14.02 1.26
CA ASP A 5 5.25 -13.20 0.46
C ASP A 5 5.15 -11.72 0.81
N ALA A 6 3.93 -11.21 1.01
CA ALA A 6 3.69 -9.83 1.42
C ALA A 6 4.29 -9.56 2.80
N LYS A 7 4.07 -10.47 3.76
CA LYS A 7 4.65 -10.36 5.10
C LYS A 7 6.18 -10.35 5.05
N LYS A 8 6.79 -11.26 4.27
CA LYS A 8 8.25 -11.27 4.10
C LYS A 8 8.76 -9.96 3.52
N ALA A 9 8.07 -9.41 2.51
CA ALA A 9 8.46 -8.13 1.92
C ALA A 9 8.34 -6.94 2.91
N PHE A 10 7.36 -6.99 3.82
CA PHE A 10 7.22 -6.03 4.92
C PHE A 10 8.37 -6.16 5.92
N ASP A 11 8.64 -7.37 6.40
CA ASP A 11 9.70 -7.65 7.38
C ASP A 11 11.08 -7.22 6.84
N ASP A 12 11.36 -7.49 5.56
CA ASP A 12 12.62 -7.15 4.89
C ASP A 12 12.68 -5.68 4.41
N ARG A 13 11.58 -4.90 4.55
CA ARG A 13 11.44 -3.52 4.02
C ARG A 13 11.79 -3.40 2.53
N THR A 14 11.44 -4.42 1.75
CA THR A 14 11.76 -4.49 0.31
C THR A 14 10.61 -4.00 -0.59
N ALA A 15 9.46 -3.68 0.00
CA ALA A 15 8.29 -3.18 -0.72
C ALA A 15 7.64 -1.98 -0.02
N THR A 16 7.04 -1.11 -0.82
CA THR A 16 6.13 -0.05 -0.36
C THR A 16 4.71 -0.60 -0.36
N PHE A 17 4.01 -0.44 0.75
CA PHE A 17 2.62 -0.86 0.90
C PHE A 17 1.69 0.31 0.55
N ILE A 18 0.69 0.03 -0.28
CA ILE A 18 -0.35 1.00 -0.63
C ILE A 18 -1.69 0.45 -0.17
N ASP A 19 -2.36 1.20 0.70
CA ASP A 19 -3.70 0.89 1.15
C ASP A 19 -4.71 1.64 0.29
N THR A 20 -5.59 0.89 -0.38
CA THR A 20 -6.61 1.49 -1.27
C THR A 20 -7.98 1.67 -0.63
N HIS A 21 -8.12 1.44 0.68
CA HIS A 21 -9.37 1.65 1.41
C HIS A 21 -9.71 3.14 1.54
N PRO A 22 -10.99 3.47 1.81
CA PRO A 22 -11.36 4.81 2.24
C PRO A 22 -10.53 5.27 3.44
N LYS A 23 -10.24 6.58 3.49
CA LYS A 23 -9.42 7.17 4.55
C LYS A 23 -9.89 6.80 5.97
N ALA A 24 -11.20 6.71 6.20
CA ALA A 24 -11.74 6.31 7.50
C ALA A 24 -11.29 4.91 7.93
N THR A 25 -11.22 3.94 7.00
CA THR A 25 -10.74 2.58 7.27
C THR A 25 -9.24 2.58 7.52
N TYR A 26 -8.48 3.30 6.69
CA TYR A 26 -7.05 3.45 6.90
C TYR A 26 -6.74 4.05 8.28
N ASP A 27 -7.42 5.13 8.66
CA ASP A 27 -7.23 5.79 9.95
C ASP A 27 -7.66 4.89 11.14
N ALA A 28 -8.62 3.98 10.94
CA ALA A 28 -9.04 3.00 11.94
C ALA A 28 -7.99 1.89 12.15
N GLY A 29 -7.18 1.59 11.14
CA GLY A 29 -6.08 0.64 11.23
C GLY A 29 -5.52 0.26 9.87
N HIS A 30 -4.20 0.32 9.73
CA HIS A 30 -3.47 0.00 8.50
C HIS A 30 -2.10 -0.60 8.81
N ILE A 31 -1.46 -1.17 7.78
CA ILE A 31 -0.08 -1.65 7.87
C ILE A 31 0.85 -0.45 8.14
N PRO A 32 1.69 -0.47 9.20
CA PRO A 32 2.58 0.64 9.51
C PRO A 32 3.48 1.04 8.34
N GLY A 33 3.50 2.32 8.00
CA GLY A 33 4.29 2.84 6.86
C GLY A 33 3.66 2.61 5.49
N ALA A 34 2.44 2.06 5.41
CA ALA A 34 1.66 2.09 4.19
C ALA A 34 1.28 3.52 3.80
N ILE A 35 1.00 3.74 2.52
CA ILE A 35 0.51 5.01 1.98
C ILE A 35 -0.96 4.79 1.59
N ASN A 36 -1.87 5.63 2.08
CA ASN A 36 -3.26 5.58 1.64
C ASN A 36 -3.43 6.23 0.26
N VAL A 37 -3.81 5.43 -0.72
CA VAL A 37 -4.18 5.88 -2.06
C VAL A 37 -5.48 5.20 -2.43
N THR A 38 -6.60 5.88 -2.20
CA THR A 38 -7.92 5.36 -2.55
C THR A 38 -8.00 5.03 -4.04
N VAL A 39 -8.88 4.10 -4.41
CA VAL A 39 -9.06 3.74 -5.84
C VAL A 39 -9.45 4.95 -6.69
N GLN A 40 -10.29 5.87 -6.17
CA GLN A 40 -10.60 7.13 -6.85
C GLN A 40 -9.38 8.04 -7.04
N ASP A 41 -8.46 8.05 -6.09
CA ASP A 41 -7.26 8.90 -6.15
C ASP A 41 -6.10 8.24 -6.91
N LEU A 42 -6.24 6.98 -7.33
CA LEU A 42 -5.12 6.21 -7.84
C LEU A 42 -4.54 6.85 -9.11
N GLU A 43 -5.38 7.35 -10.01
CA GLU A 43 -4.96 8.03 -11.24
C GLU A 43 -4.29 9.37 -10.96
N THR A 44 -4.81 10.14 -9.99
CA THR A 44 -4.30 11.49 -9.67
C THR A 44 -3.05 11.44 -8.81
N LYS A 45 -2.88 10.40 -7.99
CA LYS A 45 -1.72 10.20 -7.10
C LYS A 45 -0.69 9.24 -7.68
N PHE A 46 -0.91 8.69 -8.88
CA PHE A 46 0.01 7.73 -9.50
C PHE A 46 1.45 8.24 -9.58
N ASP A 47 1.62 9.52 -9.92
CA ASP A 47 2.95 10.13 -10.02
C ASP A 47 3.64 10.38 -8.68
N SER A 48 2.87 10.40 -7.58
CA SER A 48 3.41 10.52 -6.22
C SER A 48 3.90 9.18 -5.67
N ILE A 49 3.60 8.06 -6.35
CA ILE A 49 4.02 6.74 -5.92
C ILE A 49 5.50 6.54 -6.31
N PRO A 50 6.37 6.10 -5.38
CA PRO A 50 7.79 5.92 -5.66
C PRO A 50 8.02 4.87 -6.76
N LYS A 51 8.44 5.35 -7.93
CA LYS A 51 8.77 4.53 -9.10
C LYS A 51 10.07 3.74 -8.86
N GLY A 52 10.15 2.52 -9.39
CA GLY A 52 11.34 1.67 -9.27
C GLY A 52 11.49 0.88 -7.96
N LYS A 53 10.51 0.99 -7.04
CA LYS A 53 10.40 0.12 -5.87
C LYS A 53 9.29 -0.91 -6.08
N ARG A 54 9.40 -2.07 -5.43
CA ARG A 54 8.32 -3.05 -5.42
C ARG A 54 7.13 -2.46 -4.67
N ILE A 55 5.96 -2.42 -5.32
CA ILE A 55 4.73 -1.89 -4.73
C ILE A 55 3.78 -3.05 -4.45
N ILE A 56 3.21 -3.07 -3.26
CA ILE A 56 2.17 -4.00 -2.86
C ILE A 56 0.93 -3.18 -2.52
N ALA A 57 -0.03 -3.14 -3.43
CA ALA A 57 -1.35 -2.58 -3.16
C ALA A 57 -2.25 -3.65 -2.51
N TYR A 58 -3.03 -3.25 -1.52
CA TYR A 58 -3.98 -4.13 -0.85
C TYR A 58 -5.33 -3.46 -0.66
N CYS A 59 -6.38 -4.27 -0.82
CA CYS A 59 -7.77 -3.98 -0.56
C CYS A 59 -8.39 -5.20 0.13
N SER A 60 -9.59 -5.03 0.69
CA SER A 60 -10.43 -6.13 1.18
C SER A 60 -10.84 -7.07 0.03
#